data_AF-S4MRT0-F1
#
_entry.id   AF-S4MRT0-F1
#
_cell.length_a   1.000
_cell.length_b   1.000
_cell.length_c   1.000
_cell.angle_alpha   90.00
_cell.angle_beta   90.00
_cell.angle_gamma   90.00
#
_symmetry.space_group_name_H-M   'P 1'
#
loop_
_entity.id
_entity.type
_entity.pdbx_description
1 polymer ?
#
loop_
_entity_poly.entity_id
_entity_poly.type
_entity_poly.pdbx_seq_one_letter_code
_entity_poly.pdbx_strand_id
1 'polypeptide(L)'
;METSVSAPLGMLACWEAPSVEILAEPGETVLLYTDGLLHRTGETTDRAFARLHAAAAGAPRALRRDPGALADHVLRSVLPDGLDAADGAEDVVLLAVRFE
;
A
#
# COMPACT_ATOMS: atom_id res chain seq x y z
N MET A 1 14.41 0.67 -0.82
CA MET A 1 14.97 -0.39 0.03
C MET A 1 14.05 -1.59 -0.12
N GLU A 2 14.40 -2.54 -0.98
CA GLU A 2 13.69 -3.82 -1.08
C GLU A 2 14.25 -4.71 0.02
N THR A 3 13.43 -5.01 1.02
CA THR A 3 13.85 -5.86 2.15
C THR A 3 13.43 -7.30 1.88
N SER A 4 14.31 -8.22 2.27
CA SER A 4 14.24 -9.68 2.17
C SER A 4 12.93 -10.29 1.67
N VAL A 5 12.99 -10.92 0.50
CA VAL A 5 11.88 -11.72 -0.03
C VAL A 5 11.74 -12.98 0.82
N SER A 6 10.61 -13.14 1.49
CA SER A 6 10.19 -14.43 2.05
C SER A 6 9.32 -15.16 1.04
N ALA A 7 9.43 -16.49 0.97
CA ALA A 7 8.53 -17.28 0.13
C ALA A 7 7.09 -17.21 0.67
N PRO A 8 6.06 -17.31 -0.20
CA PRO A 8 4.68 -17.44 0.24
C PRO A 8 4.49 -18.58 1.24
N LEU A 9 3.56 -18.39 2.16
CA LEU A 9 3.24 -19.37 3.19
C LEU A 9 2.91 -20.74 2.57
N GLY A 10 3.45 -21.81 3.15
CA GLY A 10 3.20 -23.18 2.70
C GLY A 10 3.98 -23.62 1.46
N MET A 11 4.84 -22.77 0.87
CA MET A 11 5.62 -23.12 -0.31
C MET A 11 6.92 -23.89 0.01
N LEU A 12 7.54 -23.64 1.17
CA LEU A 12 8.82 -24.25 1.57
C LEU A 12 8.69 -24.96 2.93
N ALA A 13 9.29 -26.16 3.04
CA ALA A 13 9.26 -26.98 4.25
C ALA A 13 10.12 -26.41 5.40
N CYS A 14 11.15 -25.62 5.08
CA CYS A 14 11.90 -24.81 6.03
C CYS A 14 11.63 -23.34 5.70
N TRP A 15 10.62 -22.77 6.35
CA TRP A 15 10.26 -21.36 6.18
C TRP A 15 11.11 -20.50 7.11
N GLU A 16 11.93 -19.61 6.55
CA GLU A 16 12.51 -18.48 7.27
C GLU A 16 11.64 -17.26 6.98
N ALA A 17 11.19 -16.57 8.03
CA ALA A 17 10.41 -15.35 7.96
C ALA A 17 11.32 -14.17 8.32
N PRO A 18 12.16 -13.70 7.37
CA PRO A 18 13.05 -12.59 7.65
C PRO A 18 12.22 -11.37 8.04
N SER A 19 12.59 -10.75 9.16
CA SER A 19 11.91 -9.59 9.71
C SER A 19 12.69 -8.32 9.41
N VAL A 20 11.96 -7.22 9.21
CA VAL A 20 12.50 -5.86 9.22
C VAL A 20 11.90 -5.11 10.40
N GLU A 21 12.74 -4.36 11.11
CA GLU A 21 12.29 -3.42 12.13
C GLU A 21 12.34 -2.01 11.57
N ILE A 22 11.24 -1.27 11.75
CA ILE A 22 11.12 0.14 11.36
C ILE A 22 10.62 0.89 12.57
N LEU A 23 11.33 1.96 12.94
CA LEU A 23 10.89 2.87 13.99
C LEU A 23 10.03 3.97 13.34
N ALA A 24 8.76 4.02 13.71
CA ALA A 24 7.85 5.09 13.31
C ALA A 24 7.87 6.19 14.36
N GLU A 25 8.06 7.44 13.92
CA GLU A 25 7.97 8.62 14.79
C GLU A 25 6.50 8.94 15.11
N PRO A 26 6.22 9.60 16.25
CA PRO A 26 4.88 10.09 16.58
C PRO A 26 4.27 10.93 15.43
N GLY A 27 3.09 10.52 15.00
CA GLY A 27 2.34 11.10 13.89
C GLY A 27 2.66 10.55 12.51
N GLU A 28 3.63 9.64 12.36
CA GLU A 28 3.86 8.93 11.11
C GLU A 28 2.78 7.88 10.86
N THR A 29 2.58 7.57 9.58
CA THR A 29 1.61 6.56 9.14
C THR A 29 2.28 5.55 8.24
N VAL A 30 2.11 4.27 8.56
CA VAL A 30 2.53 3.14 7.73
C VAL A 30 1.35 2.71 6.86
N LEU A 31 1.59 2.56 5.56
CA LEU A 31 0.62 2.03 4.60
C LEU A 31 1.02 0.61 4.20
N LEU A 32 0.11 -0.34 4.36
CA LEU A 32 0.24 -1.72 3.88
C LEU A 32 -0.81 -1.97 2.80
N TYR A 33 -0.40 -2.59 1.70
CA TYR A 33 -1.28 -2.80 0.55
C TYR A 33 -1.08 -4.19 -0.07
N THR A 34 -2.13 -4.70 -0.72
CA THR A 34 -2.05 -5.89 -1.60
C THR A 34 -1.59 -5.49 -3.00
N ASP A 35 -0.90 -6.38 -3.69
CA ASP A 35 -0.46 -6.23 -5.08
C ASP A 35 -1.61 -5.91 -6.05
N GLY A 36 -2.82 -6.39 -5.76
CA GLY A 36 -4.04 -6.01 -6.46
C GLY A 36 -4.24 -4.50 -6.63
N LEU A 37 -3.77 -3.67 -5.68
CA LEU A 37 -3.80 -2.20 -5.83
C LEU A 37 -2.99 -1.73 -7.04
N LEU A 38 -1.79 -2.29 -7.24
CA LEU A 38 -0.92 -1.93 -8.35
C LEU A 38 -1.43 -2.54 -9.66
N HIS A 39 -1.85 -3.82 -9.64
CA HIS A 39 -2.36 -4.49 -10.83
C HIS A 39 -3.61 -3.81 -11.40
N ARG A 40 -4.52 -3.31 -10.54
CA ARG A 40 -5.72 -2.59 -10.99
C ARG A 40 -5.45 -1.26 -11.69
N THR A 41 -4.26 -0.69 -11.57
CA THR A 41 -3.91 0.52 -12.35
C THR A 41 -3.82 0.23 -13.86
N GLY A 42 -3.56 -1.03 -14.25
CA GLY A 42 -3.22 -1.40 -15.63
C GLY A 42 -1.86 -0.87 -16.10
N GLU A 43 -1.10 -0.21 -15.23
CA GLU A 43 0.22 0.34 -15.51
C GLU A 43 1.30 -0.73 -15.24
N THR A 44 2.51 -0.51 -15.74
CA THR A 44 3.65 -1.33 -15.32
C THR A 44 3.90 -1.16 -13.82
N THR A 45 4.41 -2.18 -13.15
CA THR A 45 4.62 -2.17 -11.69
C THR A 45 5.37 -0.94 -11.19
N ASP A 46 6.46 -0.54 -11.87
CA ASP A 46 7.23 0.65 -11.50
C ASP A 46 6.41 1.93 -11.56
N ARG A 47 5.55 2.05 -12.58
CA ARG A 47 4.72 3.23 -12.79
C ARG A 47 3.57 3.28 -11.79
N ALA A 48 2.93 2.14 -11.55
CA ALA A 48 1.90 1.99 -10.52
C ALA A 48 2.47 2.31 -9.12
N PHE A 49 3.67 1.82 -8.82
CA PHE A 49 4.36 2.07 -7.56
C PHE A 49 4.76 3.54 -7.40
N ALA A 50 5.31 4.16 -8.45
CA ALA A 50 5.63 5.59 -8.45
C ALA A 50 4.38 6.46 -8.22
N ARG A 51 3.25 6.07 -8.82
CA ARG A 51 1.96 6.73 -8.62
C ARG A 51 1.45 6.59 -7.20
N LEU A 52 1.50 5.39 -6.61
CA LEU A 52 1.15 5.15 -5.21
C LEU A 52 2.00 6.03 -4.28
N HIS A 53 3.31 6.08 -4.51
CA HIS A 53 4.22 6.91 -3.73
C HIS A 53 3.88 8.41 -3.86
N ALA A 54 3.62 8.87 -5.08
CA ALA A 54 3.22 10.27 -5.34
C ALA A 54 1.88 10.62 -4.67
N ALA A 55 0.91 9.71 -4.66
CA ALA A 55 -0.38 9.89 -3.99
C ALA A 55 -0.20 10.05 -2.46
N ALA A 56 0.60 9.17 -1.84
CA ALA A 56 0.87 9.24 -0.41
C ALA A 56 1.67 10.51 -0.05
N ALA A 57 2.72 10.83 -0.81
CA ALA A 57 3.55 12.02 -0.58
C ALA A 57 2.79 13.32 -0.83
N GLY A 58 1.88 13.34 -1.80
CA GLY A 58 1.05 14.49 -2.17
C GLY A 58 -0.14 14.74 -1.24
N ALA A 59 -0.44 13.82 -0.31
CA ALA A 59 -1.60 13.94 0.55
C ALA A 59 -1.59 15.24 1.37
N PRO A 60 -2.69 16.02 1.39
CA PRO A 60 -2.78 17.23 2.20
C PRO A 60 -2.51 16.95 3.68
N ARG A 61 -1.81 17.88 4.36
CA ARG A 61 -1.45 17.75 5.79
C ARG A 61 -2.63 17.45 6.71
N ALA A 62 -3.82 17.96 6.38
CA ALA A 62 -5.03 17.70 7.14
C ALA A 62 -5.44 16.22 7.09
N LEU A 63 -5.32 15.57 5.92
CA LEU A 63 -5.69 14.16 5.74
C LEU A 63 -4.71 13.23 6.44
N ARG A 64 -3.42 13.61 6.54
CA ARG A 64 -2.39 12.78 7.19
C ARG A 64 -2.63 12.53 8.68
N ARG A 65 -3.53 13.28 9.32
CA ARG A 65 -3.89 13.08 10.74
C ARG A 65 -4.99 12.05 10.95
N ASP A 66 -5.69 11.68 9.87
CA ASP A 66 -6.78 10.71 9.87
C ASP A 66 -6.39 9.54 8.94
N PRO A 67 -6.08 8.36 9.49
CA PRO A 67 -5.70 7.19 8.70
C PRO A 67 -6.73 6.81 7.63
N GLY A 68 -8.03 6.93 7.94
CA GLY A 68 -9.09 6.62 7.00
C GLY A 68 -9.14 7.62 5.85
N ALA A 69 -9.08 8.91 6.16
CA ALA A 69 -9.07 9.96 5.14
C ALA A 69 -7.82 9.91 4.25
N LEU A 70 -6.67 9.53 4.81
CA LEU A 70 -5.45 9.29 4.04
C LEU A 70 -5.60 8.08 3.11
N ALA A 71 -6.12 6.96 3.60
CA ALA A 71 -6.37 5.77 2.79
C ALA A 71 -7.31 6.08 1.63
N ASP A 72 -8.43 6.77 1.88
CA ASP A 72 -9.37 7.16 0.83
C ASP A 72 -8.74 8.09 -0.22
N HIS A 73 -7.89 9.03 0.21
CA HIS A 73 -7.17 9.91 -0.70
C HIS A 73 -6.22 9.13 -1.60
N VAL A 74 -5.45 8.21 -1.04
CA VAL A 74 -4.53 7.36 -1.79
C VAL A 74 -5.29 6.51 -2.80
N LEU A 75 -6.35 5.83 -2.36
CA LEU A 75 -7.19 5.00 -3.23
C LEU A 75 -7.79 5.78 -4.40
N ARG A 76 -8.39 6.96 -4.15
CA ARG A 76 -8.95 7.82 -5.21
C ARG A 76 -7.89 8.35 -6.17
N SER A 77 -6.66 8.59 -5.71
CA SER A 77 -5.58 9.12 -6.55
C SER A 77 -4.94 8.03 -7.42
N VAL A 78 -4.81 6.82 -6.88
CA VAL A 78 -4.24 5.66 -7.59
C VAL A 78 -5.26 5.06 -8.55
N LEU A 79 -6.53 4.97 -8.17
CA LEU A 79 -7.63 4.36 -8.94
C LEU A 79 -8.78 5.36 -9.18
N PRO A 80 -8.58 6.46 -9.92
CA PRO A 80 -9.60 7.50 -10.11
C PRO A 80 -10.89 6.98 -10.75
N ASP A 81 -10.77 5.99 -11.64
CA ASP A 81 -11.90 5.39 -12.37
C ASP A 81 -12.20 3.93 -11.94
N GLY A 82 -11.45 3.41 -10.94
CA GLY A 82 -11.34 1.97 -10.68
C GLY A 82 -11.81 1.48 -9.32
N LEU A 83 -12.34 2.37 -8.46
CA LEU A 83 -12.82 1.98 -7.13
C LEU A 83 -14.10 1.14 -7.19
N ASP A 84 -15.02 1.51 -8.08
CA ASP A 84 -16.30 0.80 -8.26
C ASP A 84 -16.25 -0.27 -9.36
N ALA A 85 -15.09 -0.45 -10.00
CA ALA A 85 -14.88 -1.48 -11.01
C ALA A 85 -14.87 -2.86 -10.33
N ALA A 86 -16.01 -3.55 -10.37
CA ALA A 86 -16.20 -4.90 -9.85
C ALA A 86 -15.41 -5.97 -10.64
N ASP A 87 -14.90 -5.62 -11.82
CA ASP A 87 -14.26 -6.55 -12.76
C ASP A 87 -12.74 -6.74 -12.53
N GLY A 88 -12.19 -6.20 -11.44
CA GLY A 88 -10.79 -6.41 -11.09
C GLY A 88 -10.56 -7.85 -10.64
N ALA A 89 -9.64 -8.57 -11.31
CA ALA A 89 -9.33 -9.98 -11.01
C ALA A 89 -8.76 -10.23 -9.61
N GLU A 90 -8.29 -9.16 -8.94
CA GLU A 90 -7.66 -9.23 -7.63
C GLU A 90 -8.31 -8.26 -6.63
N ASP A 91 -8.27 -8.66 -5.35
CA ASP A 91 -8.75 -7.88 -4.23
C ASP A 91 -7.78 -6.73 -3.90
N VAL A 92 -8.35 -5.55 -3.68
CA VAL A 92 -7.60 -4.37 -3.24
C VAL A 92 -7.84 -4.16 -1.75
N VAL A 93 -6.76 -4.21 -0.98
CA VAL A 93 -6.76 -3.83 0.43
C VAL A 93 -5.69 -2.76 0.63
N LEU A 94 -6.06 -1.70 1.36
CA LEU A 94 -5.14 -0.69 1.86
C LEU A 94 -5.40 -0.51 3.35
N LEU A 95 -4.37 -0.70 4.17
CA LEU A 95 -4.41 -0.47 5.61
C LEU A 95 -3.48 0.69 5.94
N ALA A 96 -4.03 1.70 6.63
CA ALA A 96 -3.28 2.82 7.18
C ALA A 96 -3.20 2.72 8.71
N VAL A 97 -1.98 2.69 9.24
CA VAL A 97 -1.72 2.63 10.68
C VAL A 97 -0.92 3.86 11.09
N ARG A 98 -1.55 4.76 11.86
CA ARG A 98 -0.88 5.93 12.43
C ARG A 98 -0.38 5.62 13.83
N PHE A 99 0.81 6.09 14.12
CA PHE A 99 1.47 5.94 15.42
C PHE A 99 1.36 7.27 16.19
N GLU A 100 1.05 7.20 17.48
CA GLU A 100 0.96 8.36 18.39
C GLU A 100 2.09 8.36 19.41
#